data_AF-X1L582-F1
#
_entry.id   AF-X1L582-F1
#
_cell.length_a   1.000
_cell.length_b   1.000
_cell.length_c   1.000
_cell.angle_alpha   90.00
_cell.angle_beta   90.00
_cell.angle_gamma   90.00
#
_symmetry.space_group_name_H-M   'P 1'
#
loop_
_entity.id
_entity.type
_entity.pdbx_description
1 polymer ?
#
loop_
_entity_poly.entity_id
_entity_poly.type
_entity_poly.pdbx_seq_one_letter_code
_entity_poly.pdbx_strand_id
1 'polypeptide(L)' 'FALKASQYPEARRRYGEEYAPEQVSCPVAERAAYREAIYLHHSMLLGKKQDMDDIADAIIKIKTNVHELL' A
#
# COMPACT_ATOMS: atom_id res chain seq x y z
N PHE A 1 -13.38 -3.86 18.43
CA PHE A 1 -14.33 -4.09 17.33
C PHE A 1 -14.26 -5.57 16.98
N ALA A 2 -15.33 -6.36 17.16
CA ALA A 2 -15.30 -7.79 16.87
C ALA A 2 -16.04 -8.02 15.53
N LEU A 3 -15.30 -8.38 14.50
CA LEU A 3 -15.84 -8.70 13.18
C LEU A 3 -16.41 -10.12 13.24
N LYS A 4 -17.68 -10.31 12.86
CA LYS A 4 -18.25 -11.66 12.74
C LYS A 4 -18.07 -12.13 11.30
N ALA A 5 -17.63 -13.37 11.08
CA ALA A 5 -17.47 -13.93 9.74
C ALA A 5 -18.77 -13.89 8.92
N SER A 6 -19.94 -13.98 9.57
CA SER A 6 -21.25 -13.82 8.93
C SER A 6 -21.49 -12.44 8.29
N GLN A 7 -20.74 -11.41 8.70
CA GLN A 7 -20.84 -10.05 8.14
C GLN A 7 -20.01 -9.90 6.85
N TYR A 8 -19.13 -10.86 6.54
CA TYR A 8 -18.20 -10.80 5.42
C TYR A 8 -18.21 -12.10 4.61
N PRO A 9 -19.21 -12.31 3.73
CA PRO A 9 -19.43 -13.58 3.04
C PRO A 9 -18.20 -14.08 2.26
N GLU A 10 -17.49 -13.18 1.59
CA GLU A 10 -16.26 -13.53 0.84
C GLU A 10 -15.09 -13.88 1.76
N ALA A 11 -14.97 -13.20 2.91
CA ALA A 11 -13.95 -13.55 3.90
C ALA A 11 -14.24 -14.91 4.54
N ARG A 12 -15.51 -15.17 4.89
CA ARG A 12 -15.99 -16.47 5.38
C ARG A 12 -15.74 -17.58 4.36
N ARG A 13 -16.04 -17.33 3.09
CA ARG A 13 -15.77 -18.29 2.00
C ARG A 13 -14.28 -18.61 1.88
N ARG A 14 -13.41 -17.62 2.06
CA ARG A 14 -11.95 -17.75 1.87
C ARG A 14 -11.22 -18.33 3.08
N TYR A 15 -11.65 -18.02 4.30
CA TYR A 15 -10.93 -18.33 5.54
C TYR A 15 -11.72 -19.17 6.54
N GLY A 16 -13.02 -19.41 6.32
CA GLY A 16 -13.88 -20.22 7.19
C GLY A 16 -14.73 -19.41 8.17
N GLU A 17 -15.42 -20.11 9.07
CA GLU A 17 -16.30 -19.51 10.10
C GLU A 17 -15.54 -18.68 11.12
N GLU A 18 -14.32 -19.10 11.43
CA GLU A 18 -13.43 -18.45 12.37
C GLU A 18 -12.05 -18.33 11.74
N TYR A 19 -11.44 -17.15 11.84
CA TYR A 19 -10.10 -16.89 11.37
C TYR A 19 -9.45 -15.85 12.28
N ALA A 20 -8.16 -16.02 12.54
CA ALA A 20 -7.33 -15.03 13.19
C ALA A 20 -6.72 -14.09 12.14
N PRO A 21 -6.42 -12.82 12.47
CA PRO A 21 -5.77 -11.90 11.54
C PRO A 21 -4.49 -12.45 10.91
N GLU A 22 -3.72 -13.24 11.65
CA GLU A 22 -2.45 -13.85 11.20
C GLU A 22 -2.66 -14.93 10.15
N GLN A 23 -3.88 -15.47 10.02
CA GLN A 23 -4.25 -16.48 9.03
C GLN A 23 -4.78 -15.84 7.73
N VAL A 24 -5.03 -14.53 7.73
CA VAL A 24 -5.51 -13.80 6.55
C VAL A 24 -4.32 -13.45 5.67
N SER A 25 -4.34 -13.93 4.42
CA SER A 25 -3.32 -13.58 3.43
C SER A 25 -3.94 -12.91 2.21
N CYS A 26 -3.52 -11.66 2.00
CA CYS A 26 -3.93 -10.79 0.90
C CYS A 26 -2.70 -10.45 0.05
N PRO A 27 -2.14 -11.40 -0.71
CA PRO A 27 -0.80 -11.28 -1.29
C PRO A 27 -0.64 -10.06 -2.20
N VAL A 28 -1.68 -9.69 -2.95
CA VAL A 28 -1.66 -8.49 -3.81
C VAL A 28 -1.62 -7.22 -2.96
N ALA A 29 -2.45 -7.14 -1.91
CA ALA A 29 -2.51 -5.96 -1.04
C ALA A 29 -1.24 -5.84 -0.18
N GLU A 30 -0.72 -6.94 0.33
CA GLU A 30 0.54 -6.99 1.11
C GLU A 30 1.73 -6.56 0.27
N ARG A 31 1.82 -7.04 -0.98
CA ARG A 31 2.88 -6.64 -1.90
C ARG A 31 2.80 -5.15 -2.23
N ALA A 32 1.60 -4.65 -2.54
CA ALA A 32 1.39 -3.22 -2.76
C ALA A 32 1.78 -2.41 -1.51
N ALA A 33 1.29 -2.77 -0.33
CA ALA A 33 1.48 -1.97 0.89
C ALA A 33 2.90 -1.97 1.45
N TYR A 34 3.61 -3.11 1.37
CA TYR A 34 4.87 -3.29 2.09
C TYR A 34 6.10 -3.44 1.19
N ARG A 35 5.93 -3.63 -0.12
CA ARG A 35 7.04 -3.92 -1.05
C ARG A 35 7.11 -3.00 -2.25
N GLU A 36 5.97 -2.67 -2.87
CA GLU A 36 5.95 -2.04 -4.20
C GLU A 36 5.47 -0.58 -4.19
N ALA A 37 4.65 -0.16 -3.22
CA ALA A 37 4.12 1.20 -3.17
C ALA A 37 4.82 2.08 -2.13
N ILE A 38 4.77 3.38 -2.38
CA ILE A 38 5.05 4.43 -1.40
C ILE A 38 3.78 5.28 -1.21
N TYR A 39 3.65 5.88 -0.04
CA TYR A 39 2.49 6.71 0.31
C TYR A 39 2.93 8.14 0.54
N LEU A 40 2.30 9.08 -0.17
CA LEU A 40 2.46 10.51 0.06
C LEU A 40 1.23 11.01 0.81
N HIS A 41 1.44 11.76 1.89
CA HIS A 41 0.34 12.34 2.65
C HIS A 41 -0.38 13.40 1.80
N HIS A 42 -1.72 13.46 1.91
CA HIS A 42 -2.54 14.31 1.03
C HIS A 42 -2.13 15.79 1.05
N SER A 43 -1.61 16.30 2.18
CA SER A 43 -1.13 17.68 2.29
C SER A 43 0.02 18.01 1.33
N MET A 44 0.83 17.01 0.94
CA MET A 44 1.91 17.19 -0.03
C MET A 44 1.36 17.50 -1.43
N LEU A 45 0.12 17.09 -1.73
CA LEU A 45 -0.52 17.26 -3.04
C LEU A 45 -1.30 18.58 -3.16
N LEU A 46 -1.34 19.39 -2.10
CA LEU A 46 -2.03 20.68 -2.08
C LEU A 46 -1.10 21.86 -2.38
N GLY A 47 0.13 21.58 -2.81
CA GLY A 47 1.11 22.57 -3.22
C GLY A 47 0.82 23.19 -4.59
N LYS A 48 1.75 24.01 -5.05
CA LYS A 48 1.78 24.55 -6.42
C LYS A 48 2.25 23.48 -7.40
N LYS A 49 2.12 23.76 -8.70
CA LYS A 49 2.66 22.90 -9.75
C LYS A 49 4.15 22.57 -9.53
N GLN A 50 4.94 23.55 -9.11
CA GLN A 50 6.37 23.35 -8.84
C GLN A 50 6.62 22.29 -7.76
N ASP A 51 5.79 22.22 -6.72
CA ASP A 51 5.93 21.18 -5.69
C ASP A 51 5.64 19.77 -6.26
N MET A 52 4.75 19.67 -7.28
CA MET A 52 4.50 18.41 -7.98
C MET A 52 5.64 18.03 -8.92
N ASP A 53 6.24 19.03 -9.57
CA ASP A 53 7.43 18.85 -10.40
C ASP A 53 8.60 18.33 -9.54
N ASP A 54 8.81 18.90 -8.34
CA ASP A 54 9.85 18.46 -7.40
C ASP A 54 9.67 17.00 -6.95
N ILE A 55 8.42 16.58 -6.69
CA ILE A 55 8.10 15.17 -6.38
C ILE A 55 8.47 14.25 -7.56
N ALA A 56 8.09 14.64 -8.78
CA ALA A 56 8.38 13.85 -9.98
C ALA A 56 9.90 13.75 -10.23
N ASP A 57 10.61 14.86 -10.10
CA ASP A 57 12.06 14.94 -10.29
C ASP A 57 12.80 14.08 -9.26
N ALA A 58 12.35 14.04 -8.01
CA ALA A 58 12.91 13.17 -6.98
C ALA A 58 12.76 11.68 -7.34
N ILE A 59 11.58 11.27 -7.83
CA ILE A 59 11.33 9.89 -8.28
C ILE A 59 12.23 9.54 -9.46
N ILE A 60 12.35 10.43 -10.44
CA ILE A 60 13.21 10.25 -11.62
C ILE A 60 14.68 10.13 -11.21
N LYS A 61 15.13 10.97 -10.28
CA LYS A 61 16.51 10.95 -9.77
C LYS A 61 16.84 9.61 -9.12
N ILE A 62 15.98 9.10 -8.23
CA ILE A 62 16.18 7.81 -7.57
C ILE A 62 16.19 6.69 -8.62
N LYS A 63 15.23 6.68 -9.54
CA LYS A 63 15.14 5.65 -10.58
C LYS A 63 16.37 5.62 -11.49
N THR A 64 16.87 6.79 -11.89
CA THR A 64 18.04 6.92 -12.77
C THR A 64 19.32 6.42 -12.10
N ASN A 65 19.47 6.67 -10.80
CA ASN A 65 20.69 6.40 -10.05
C ASN A 65 20.57 5.20 -9.10
N VAL A 66 19.58 4.31 -9.30
CA VAL A 66 19.30 3.20 -8.38
C VAL A 66 20.49 2.25 -8.18
N HIS A 67 21.36 2.14 -9.18
CA HIS A 67 22.57 1.32 -9.15
C HIS A 67 23.62 1.82 -8.16
N GLU A 68 23.55 3.07 -7.71
CA GLU A 68 24.42 3.61 -6.66
C GLU A 68 23.92 3.24 -5.24
N LEU A 69 22.71 2.70 -5.13
CA LEU A 69 22.03 2.39 -3.86
C LEU A 69 21.92 0.88 -3.57
N LEU A 70 22.29 0.02 -4.52
CA LEU A 70 22.22 -1.45 -4.45
C LEU A 70 23.62 -2.06 -4.34
#